data_AF-A0A355F310-F1
#
_entry.id   AF-A0A355F310-F1
#
_cell.length_a   1.000
_cell.length_b   1.000
_cell.length_c   1.000
_cell.angle_alpha   90.00
_cell.angle_beta   90.00
_cell.angle_gamma   90.00
#
_symmetry.space_group_name_H-M   'P 1'
#
loop_
_entity.id
_entity.type
_entity.pdbx_description
1 polymer ?
#
loop_
_entity_poly.entity_id
_entity_poly.type
_entity_poly.pdbx_seq_one_letter_code
_entity_poly.pdbx_strand_id
1 'polypeptide(L)'
;SADLLELLLFDSEAALPDDPGTAEKWAGIAVCLAGKKAPRQRLADDHRVRALRLRANALRLLRRFREAQGELSDALNFLAADSCEKAPFHLACGLLQNDLRNPQGALAHLHEAARAYFRSGAQAKEGTCRLLAGLVSVAAGDDNAHFELLAGWERVDPAWHPRLSR
;
A
#
# COMPACT_ATOMS: atom_id res chain seq x y z
N SER A 1 5.54 5.45 24.93
CA SER A 1 5.67 6.18 23.64
C SER A 1 5.42 5.26 22.44
N ALA A 2 5.67 3.95 22.54
CA ALA A 2 5.33 2.98 21.49
C ALA A 2 3.83 2.72 21.44
N ASP A 3 3.16 2.60 22.60
CA ASP A 3 1.70 2.37 22.65
C ASP A 3 0.90 3.50 21.98
N LEU A 4 1.35 4.75 22.14
CA LEU A 4 0.75 5.89 21.44
C LEU A 4 0.97 5.82 19.92
N LEU A 5 2.15 5.37 19.47
CA LEU A 5 2.41 5.19 18.04
C LEU A 5 1.50 4.11 17.46
N GLU A 6 1.39 2.96 18.13
CA GLU A 6 0.50 1.89 17.70
C GLU A 6 -0.96 2.31 17.69
N LEU A 7 -1.43 3.03 18.72
CA LEU A 7 -2.79 3.57 18.74
C LEU A 7 -3.05 4.50 17.54
N LEU A 8 -2.14 5.43 17.25
CA LEU A 8 -2.28 6.36 16.12
C LEU A 8 -2.28 5.63 14.77
N LEU A 9 -1.46 4.59 14.62
CA LEU A 9 -1.41 3.78 13.40
C LEU A 9 -2.68 2.95 13.23
N PHE A 10 -3.17 2.36 14.32
CA PHE A 10 -4.43 1.62 14.35
C PHE A 10 -5.61 2.50 13.99
N ASP A 11 -5.77 3.65 14.64
CA ASP A 11 -6.86 4.60 14.37
C ASP A 11 -6.78 5.16 12.94
N SER A 12 -5.57 5.41 12.45
CA SER A 12 -5.36 5.83 11.05
C SER A 12 -5.79 4.75 10.05
N GLU A 13 -5.46 3.49 10.29
CA GLU A 13 -5.84 2.37 9.43
C GLU A 13 -7.35 2.11 9.49
N ALA A 14 -7.95 2.15 10.69
CA ALA A 14 -9.38 1.94 10.90
C ALA A 14 -10.26 3.04 10.28
N ALA A 15 -9.74 4.26 10.14
CA ALA A 15 -10.46 5.35 9.49
C ALA A 15 -10.50 5.23 7.96
N LEU A 16 -9.67 4.37 7.35
CA LEU A 16 -9.67 4.17 5.91
C LEU A 16 -10.67 3.07 5.50
N PRO A 17 -11.39 3.24 4.38
CA PRO A 17 -11.34 4.37 3.44
C PRO A 17 -12.31 5.51 3.77
N ASP A 18 -13.12 5.39 4.83
CA ASP A 18 -14.33 6.21 5.04
C ASP A 18 -14.06 7.65 5.51
N ASP A 19 -13.01 7.87 6.30
CA ASP A 19 -12.55 9.19 6.75
C ASP A 19 -11.03 9.36 6.48
N PRO A 20 -10.65 9.57 5.21
CA PRO A 20 -9.25 9.73 4.84
C PRO A 20 -8.67 11.04 5.37
N GLY A 21 -9.50 12.04 5.69
CA GLY A 21 -9.05 13.30 6.28
C GLY A 21 -8.49 13.11 7.68
N THR A 22 -9.16 12.30 8.49
CA THR A 22 -8.66 12.02 9.83
C THR A 22 -7.55 10.96 9.81
N ALA A 23 -7.64 9.94 8.94
CA ALA A 23 -6.55 9.00 8.68
C ALA A 23 -5.21 9.69 8.39
N GLU A 24 -5.22 10.73 7.54
CA GLU A 24 -4.04 11.54 7.21
C GLU A 24 -3.45 12.23 8.44
N LYS A 25 -4.29 12.79 9.31
CA LYS A 25 -3.86 13.48 10.54
C LYS A 25 -3.18 12.52 11.51
N TRP A 26 -3.82 11.38 11.81
CA TRP A 26 -3.25 10.40 12.75
C TRP A 26 -1.92 9.84 12.23
N ALA A 27 -1.86 9.46 10.94
CA ALA A 27 -0.60 9.01 10.33
C ALA A 27 0.46 10.10 10.33
N GLY A 28 0.10 11.36 10.06
CA GLY A 28 1.01 12.49 10.11
C GLY A 28 1.64 12.68 11.49
N ILE A 29 0.85 12.58 12.57
CA ILE A 29 1.35 12.62 13.94
C ILE A 29 2.30 11.43 14.20
N ALA A 30 1.94 10.23 13.75
CA ALA A 30 2.78 9.03 13.89
C ALA A 30 4.14 9.17 13.18
N VAL A 31 4.16 9.73 11.96
CA VAL A 31 5.43 10.03 11.23
C VAL A 31 6.32 10.95 12.06
N CYS A 32 5.78 12.02 12.63
CA CYS A 32 6.53 12.97 13.46
C CYS A 32 7.08 12.34 14.74
N LEU A 33 6.31 11.46 15.39
CA LEU A 33 6.72 10.78 16.62
C LEU A 33 7.78 9.70 16.36
N ALA A 34 7.65 8.95 15.27
CA ALA A 34 8.61 7.92 14.88
C ALA A 34 9.94 8.53 14.38
N GLY A 35 9.90 9.73 13.79
CA GLY A 35 11.10 10.46 13.32
C GLY A 35 12.06 10.94 14.42
N LYS A 36 11.66 10.91 15.70
CA LYS A 36 12.53 11.32 16.83
C LYS A 36 13.45 10.20 17.34
N LYS A 37 13.32 8.95 16.87
CA LYS A 37 14.00 7.78 17.45
C LYS A 37 15.05 7.05 16.60
N ALA A 38 15.15 7.30 15.29
CA ALA A 38 16.05 6.53 14.42
C ALA A 38 17.02 7.42 13.60
N PRO A 39 18.33 7.13 13.58
CA PRO A 39 19.24 7.76 12.63
C PRO A 39 18.84 7.42 11.19
N ARG A 40 19.01 8.40 10.29
CA ARG A 40 18.59 8.41 8.87
C ARG A 40 18.98 7.19 8.02
N GLN A 41 19.82 6.29 8.51
CA GLN A 41 20.46 5.24 7.71
C GLN A 41 19.88 3.83 7.88
N ARG A 42 18.97 3.58 8.84
CA ARG A 42 18.25 2.30 8.91
C ARG A 42 16.86 2.52 9.47
N LEU A 43 15.86 2.51 8.59
CA LEU A 43 14.48 2.34 9.04
C LEU A 43 14.20 0.85 9.18
N ALA A 44 14.71 0.34 10.30
CA ALA A 44 14.19 -0.87 10.91
C ALA A 44 12.97 -0.57 11.81
N ASP A 45 12.50 0.68 11.87
CA ASP A 45 11.35 1.07 12.69
C ASP A 45 10.06 0.96 11.85
N ASP A 46 9.42 -0.20 11.97
CA ASP A 46 8.16 -0.58 11.32
C ASP A 46 7.11 0.55 11.39
N HIS A 47 7.04 1.26 12.53
CA HIS A 47 6.06 2.32 12.75
C HIS A 47 6.17 3.48 11.76
N ARG A 48 7.38 3.98 11.45
CA ARG A 48 7.51 5.14 10.55
C ARG A 48 7.13 4.76 9.13
N VAL A 49 7.59 3.58 8.69
CA VAL A 49 7.27 3.03 7.38
C VAL A 49 5.75 2.85 7.29
N ARG A 50 5.13 2.16 8.25
CA ARG A 50 3.67 1.98 8.31
C ARG A 50 2.92 3.31 8.31
N ALA A 51 3.40 4.32 9.04
CA ALA A 51 2.82 5.67 9.04
C ALA A 51 2.85 6.34 7.66
N LEU A 52 4.00 6.30 6.97
CA LEU A 52 4.15 6.88 5.62
C LEU A 52 3.19 6.20 4.63
N ARG A 53 3.06 4.87 4.69
CA ARG A 53 2.10 4.11 3.86
C ARG A 53 0.65 4.54 4.12
N LEU A 54 0.23 4.59 5.39
CA LEU A 54 -1.13 4.95 5.76
C LEU A 54 -1.45 6.39 5.34
N ARG A 55 -0.52 7.31 5.57
CA ARG A 55 -0.65 8.71 5.14
C ARG A 55 -0.74 8.81 3.62
N ALA A 56 0.11 8.10 2.89
CA ALA A 56 0.04 8.06 1.42
C ALA A 56 -1.30 7.54 0.92
N ASN A 57 -1.86 6.50 1.55
CA ASN A 57 -3.16 5.96 1.18
C ASN A 57 -4.28 6.98 1.44
N ALA A 58 -4.25 7.66 2.58
CA ALA A 58 -5.17 8.74 2.91
C ALA A 58 -5.07 9.90 1.90
N LEU A 59 -3.86 10.36 1.58
CA LEU A 59 -3.60 11.41 0.59
C LEU A 59 -4.11 11.00 -0.81
N ARG A 60 -3.94 9.73 -1.21
CA ARG A 60 -4.46 9.19 -2.45
C ARG A 60 -5.99 9.26 -2.50
N LEU A 61 -6.67 8.84 -1.43
CA LEU A 61 -8.13 8.94 -1.31
C LEU A 61 -8.62 10.40 -1.33
N LEU A 62 -7.86 11.32 -0.73
CA LEU A 62 -8.07 12.77 -0.82
C LEU A 62 -7.68 13.39 -2.16
N ARG A 63 -7.26 12.58 -3.15
CA ARG A 63 -6.81 13.02 -4.49
C ARG A 63 -5.58 13.93 -4.48
N ARG A 64 -4.80 13.93 -3.38
CA ARG A 64 -3.53 14.65 -3.21
C ARG A 64 -2.36 13.82 -3.72
N PHE A 65 -2.40 13.47 -5.00
CA PHE A 65 -1.51 12.44 -5.59
C PHE A 65 -0.02 12.75 -5.53
N ARG A 66 0.36 14.02 -5.70
CA ARG A 66 1.78 14.42 -5.65
C ARG A 66 2.38 14.16 -4.27
N GLU A 67 1.61 14.44 -3.22
CA GLU A 67 2.03 14.24 -1.85
C GLU A 67 2.05 12.73 -1.53
N ALA A 68 1.02 11.99 -1.94
CA ALA A 68 1.01 10.53 -1.82
C ALA A 68 2.23 9.88 -2.48
N GLN A 69 2.62 10.35 -3.68
CA GLN A 69 3.81 9.86 -4.37
C GLN A 69 5.10 10.19 -3.60
N GLY A 70 5.19 11.39 -3.02
CA GLY A 70 6.31 11.80 -2.17
C GLY A 70 6.48 10.87 -0.96
N GLU A 71 5.41 10.64 -0.19
CA GLU A 71 5.42 9.76 0.98
C GLU A 71 5.83 8.31 0.64
N LEU A 72 5.34 7.77 -0.48
CA LEU A 72 5.70 6.42 -0.93
C LEU A 72 7.15 6.33 -1.40
N SER A 73 7.65 7.37 -2.07
CA SER A 73 9.03 7.43 -2.55
C SER A 73 10.01 7.53 -1.39
N ASP A 74 9.69 8.37 -0.40
CA ASP A 74 10.45 8.49 0.84
C ASP A 74 10.51 7.14 1.56
N ALA A 75 9.37 6.47 1.75
CA ALA A 75 9.33 5.18 2.42
C ALA A 75 10.12 4.08 1.70
N LEU A 76 10.05 4.01 0.35
CA LEU A 76 10.81 3.03 -0.43
C LEU A 76 12.32 3.24 -0.35
N ASN A 77 12.79 4.50 -0.28
CA ASN A 77 14.21 4.82 -0.08
C ASN A 77 14.77 4.31 1.26
N PHE A 78 13.88 4.08 2.22
CA PHE A 78 14.23 3.69 3.58
C PHE A 78 14.19 2.19 3.82
N LEU A 79 13.54 1.42 2.94
CA LEU A 79 13.42 -0.03 3.04
C LEU A 79 14.62 -0.74 2.41
N ALA A 80 15.16 -1.75 3.12
CA ALA A 80 16.22 -2.61 2.61
C ALA A 80 15.80 -3.26 1.28
N ALA A 81 16.78 -3.55 0.42
CA ALA A 81 16.56 -4.08 -0.93
C ALA A 81 15.59 -5.27 -0.95
N ASP A 82 15.75 -6.19 -0.01
CA ASP A 82 15.09 -7.48 0.18
C ASP A 82 13.97 -7.47 1.24
N SER A 83 13.61 -6.30 1.77
CA SER A 83 12.59 -6.21 2.83
C SER A 83 11.22 -6.69 2.35
N CYS A 84 10.60 -7.59 3.12
CA CYS A 84 9.21 -8.02 2.91
C CYS A 84 8.20 -6.86 3.06
N GLU A 85 8.55 -5.83 3.84
CA GLU A 85 7.75 -4.62 4.01
C GLU A 85 7.62 -3.79 2.73
N LYS A 86 8.39 -4.08 1.68
CA LYS A 86 8.19 -3.44 0.36
C LYS A 86 6.88 -3.83 -0.31
N ALA A 87 6.37 -5.04 -0.05
CA ALA A 87 5.14 -5.54 -0.69
C ALA A 87 3.95 -4.58 -0.52
N PRO A 88 3.60 -4.11 0.70
CA PRO A 88 2.51 -3.16 0.87
C PRO A 88 2.76 -1.78 0.24
N PHE A 89 4.02 -1.36 0.04
CA PHE A 89 4.32 -0.11 -0.68
C PHE A 89 4.16 -0.26 -2.18
N HIS A 90 4.63 -1.38 -2.75
CA HIS A 90 4.37 -1.66 -4.14
C HIS A 90 2.86 -1.72 -4.40
N LEU A 91 2.06 -2.30 -3.50
CA LEU A 91 0.60 -2.25 -3.61
C LEU A 91 0.07 -0.80 -3.61
N ALA A 92 0.49 0.03 -2.65
CA ALA A 92 0.06 1.42 -2.57
C ALA A 92 0.48 2.25 -3.81
N CYS A 93 1.70 2.06 -4.33
CA CYS A 93 2.15 2.65 -5.58
C CYS A 93 1.31 2.18 -6.76
N GLY A 94 0.98 0.90 -6.83
CA GLY A 94 0.12 0.34 -7.89
C GLY A 94 -1.27 0.99 -7.91
N LEU A 95 -1.88 1.15 -6.75
CA LEU A 95 -3.16 1.85 -6.60
C LEU A 95 -3.06 3.32 -7.00
N LEU A 96 -1.99 4.01 -6.59
CA LEU A 96 -1.75 5.41 -6.97
C LEU A 96 -1.57 5.57 -8.49
N GLN A 97 -0.78 4.71 -9.13
CA GLN A 97 -0.58 4.75 -10.58
C GLN A 97 -1.88 4.46 -11.33
N ASN A 98 -2.72 3.56 -10.81
CA ASN A 98 -4.04 3.33 -11.38
C ASN A 98 -4.94 4.57 -11.28
N ASP A 99 -4.94 5.26 -10.13
CA ASP A 99 -5.68 6.52 -9.94
C ASP A 99 -5.18 7.65 -10.86
N LEU A 100 -3.89 7.62 -11.22
CA LEU A 100 -3.25 8.51 -12.19
C LEU A 100 -3.47 8.08 -13.65
N ARG A 101 -4.25 7.03 -13.91
CA ARG A 101 -4.49 6.44 -15.24
C ARG A 101 -3.20 6.02 -15.95
N ASN A 102 -2.23 5.51 -15.20
CA ASN A 102 -1.01 4.90 -15.71
C ASN A 102 -1.07 3.37 -15.52
N PRO A 103 -1.70 2.63 -16.45
CA PRO A 103 -1.89 1.18 -16.30
C PRO A 103 -0.55 0.43 -16.28
N GLN A 104 0.43 0.83 -17.09
CA GLN A 104 1.75 0.19 -17.11
C GLN A 104 2.47 0.31 -15.76
N GLY A 105 2.47 1.52 -15.18
CA GLY A 105 3.02 1.75 -13.85
C GLY A 105 2.26 0.97 -12.77
N ALA A 106 0.93 0.93 -12.86
CA ALA A 106 0.09 0.19 -11.93
C ALA A 106 0.43 -1.32 -11.95
N LEU A 107 0.46 -1.93 -13.13
CA LEU A 107 0.78 -3.35 -13.31
C LEU A 107 2.18 -3.68 -12.80
N ALA A 108 3.19 -2.88 -13.15
CA ALA A 108 4.56 -3.10 -12.70
C ALA A 108 4.66 -3.18 -11.16
N HIS A 109 3.98 -2.26 -10.48
CA HIS A 109 3.95 -2.22 -9.02
C HIS A 109 3.10 -3.33 -8.41
N LEU A 110 1.90 -3.62 -8.95
CA LEU A 110 1.02 -4.68 -8.45
C LEU A 110 1.67 -6.07 -8.60
N HIS A 111 2.38 -6.32 -9.70
CA HIS A 111 3.11 -7.57 -9.89
C HIS A 111 4.31 -7.69 -8.94
N GLU A 112 5.03 -6.59 -8.66
CA GLU A 112 6.11 -6.65 -7.65
C GLU A 112 5.55 -6.90 -6.24
N ALA A 113 4.42 -6.30 -5.89
CA ALA A 113 3.73 -6.59 -4.63
C ALA A 113 3.31 -8.06 -4.55
N ALA A 114 2.71 -8.60 -5.62
CA ALA A 114 2.33 -10.00 -5.70
C ALA A 114 3.54 -10.94 -5.54
N ARG A 115 4.66 -10.66 -6.23
CA ARG A 115 5.91 -11.43 -6.10
C ARG A 115 6.45 -11.39 -4.67
N ALA A 116 6.45 -10.22 -4.03
CA ALA A 116 6.93 -10.08 -2.66
C ALA A 116 6.05 -10.82 -1.65
N TYR A 117 4.72 -10.76 -1.77
CA TYR A 117 3.80 -11.52 -0.92
C TYR A 117 3.87 -13.03 -1.16
N PHE A 118 4.10 -13.47 -2.40
CA PHE A 118 4.37 -14.88 -2.68
C PHE A 118 5.60 -15.38 -1.93
N ARG A 119 6.72 -14.64 -1.98
CA ARG A 119 7.97 -15.00 -1.29
C ARG A 119 7.81 -15.07 0.24
N SER A 120 6.94 -14.24 0.82
CA SER A 120 6.69 -14.25 2.27
C SER A 120 5.59 -15.23 2.72
N GLY A 121 5.00 -15.99 1.79
CA GLY A 121 3.91 -16.93 2.08
C GLY A 121 2.54 -16.28 2.32
N ALA A 122 2.39 -14.98 2.07
CA ALA A 122 1.14 -14.23 2.26
C ALA A 122 0.18 -14.40 1.07
N GLN A 123 -0.32 -15.62 0.85
CA GLN A 123 -1.13 -15.99 -0.32
C GLN A 123 -2.38 -15.11 -0.52
N ALA A 124 -3.07 -14.74 0.55
CA ALA A 124 -4.24 -13.86 0.47
C ALA A 124 -3.93 -12.46 -0.11
N LYS A 125 -2.80 -11.90 0.31
CA LYS A 125 -2.31 -10.59 -0.16
C LYS A 125 -1.77 -10.68 -1.58
N GLU A 126 -1.13 -11.80 -1.93
CA GLU A 126 -0.73 -12.10 -3.30
C GLU A 126 -1.94 -12.16 -4.24
N GLY A 127 -2.98 -12.93 -3.88
CA GLY A 127 -4.24 -13.03 -4.62
C GLY A 127 -4.90 -11.67 -4.82
N THR A 128 -4.92 -10.84 -3.77
CA THR A 128 -5.40 -9.45 -3.86
C THR A 128 -4.65 -8.64 -4.91
N CYS A 129 -3.32 -8.72 -4.93
CA CYS A 129 -2.50 -7.97 -5.90
C CYS A 129 -2.75 -8.45 -7.34
N ARG A 130 -2.89 -9.76 -7.55
CA ARG A 130 -3.23 -10.34 -8.87
C ARG A 130 -4.62 -9.94 -9.34
N LEU A 131 -5.60 -9.98 -8.45
CA LEU A 131 -6.96 -9.58 -8.77
C LEU A 131 -7.00 -8.11 -9.19
N LEU A 132 -6.30 -7.23 -8.46
CA LEU A 132 -6.16 -5.82 -8.82
C LEU A 132 -5.43 -5.64 -10.17
N ALA A 133 -4.37 -6.40 -10.43
CA ALA A 133 -3.65 -6.35 -11.71
C ALA A 133 -4.56 -6.75 -12.87
N GLY A 134 -5.30 -7.85 -12.74
CA GLY A 134 -6.30 -8.28 -13.73
C GLY A 134 -7.37 -7.22 -13.97
N LEU A 135 -7.86 -6.53 -12.93
CA LEU A 135 -8.81 -5.42 -13.08
C LEU A 135 -8.20 -4.24 -13.85
N VAL A 136 -6.93 -3.92 -13.63
CA VAL A 136 -6.20 -2.89 -14.38
C VAL A 136 -6.06 -3.30 -15.85
N SER A 137 -5.70 -4.55 -16.12
CA SER A 137 -5.56 -5.09 -17.48
C SER A 137 -6.89 -5.06 -18.25
N VAL A 138 -8.01 -5.43 -17.62
CA VAL A 138 -9.35 -5.28 -18.22
C VAL A 138 -9.64 -3.82 -18.56
N ALA A 139 -9.38 -2.90 -17.62
CA ALA A 139 -9.62 -1.48 -17.85
C ALA A 139 -8.74 -0.89 -18.96
N ALA A 140 -7.57 -1.50 -19.21
CA ALA A 140 -6.66 -1.14 -20.30
C ALA A 140 -6.99 -1.84 -21.64
N GLY A 141 -7.99 -2.73 -21.68
CA GLY A 141 -8.40 -3.44 -22.89
C GLY A 141 -7.56 -4.68 -23.23
N ASP A 142 -6.96 -5.34 -22.23
CA ASP A 142 -6.23 -6.59 -22.42
C ASP A 142 -7.17 -7.81 -22.31
N ASP A 143 -7.34 -8.51 -23.42
CA ASP A 143 -8.22 -9.69 -23.54
C ASP A 143 -7.72 -10.90 -22.71
N ASN A 144 -6.44 -10.92 -22.32
CA ASN A 144 -5.86 -12.00 -21.50
C ASN A 144 -5.99 -11.75 -19.99
N ALA A 145 -6.58 -10.64 -19.58
CA ALA A 145 -6.73 -10.28 -18.16
C ALA A 145 -7.49 -11.32 -17.33
N HIS A 146 -8.32 -12.15 -17.98
CA HIS A 146 -9.13 -13.18 -17.33
C HIS A 146 -8.28 -14.21 -16.55
N PHE A 147 -7.07 -14.53 -17.00
CA PHE A 147 -6.17 -15.45 -16.28
C PHE A 147 -5.71 -14.86 -14.95
N GLU A 148 -5.34 -13.56 -14.93
CA GLU A 148 -4.92 -12.89 -13.70
C GLU A 148 -6.09 -12.70 -12.73
N LEU A 149 -7.29 -12.38 -13.25
CA LEU A 149 -8.50 -12.26 -12.46
C LEU A 149 -8.85 -13.58 -11.77
N LEU A 150 -8.83 -14.71 -12.48
CA LEU A 150 -9.11 -16.03 -11.91
C LEU A 150 -8.07 -16.41 -10.86
N ALA A 151 -6.79 -16.29 -11.19
CA ALA A 151 -5.70 -16.61 -10.26
C ALA A 151 -5.72 -15.74 -8.99
N GLY A 152 -6.12 -14.48 -9.12
CA GLY A 152 -6.32 -13.59 -7.98
C GLY A 152 -7.55 -13.97 -7.15
N TRP A 153 -8.69 -14.23 -7.81
CA TRP A 153 -9.95 -14.56 -7.17
C TRP A 153 -9.89 -15.86 -6.35
N GLU A 154 -9.19 -16.88 -6.81
CA GLU A 154 -9.04 -18.15 -6.08
C GLU A 154 -8.32 -18.01 -4.74
N ARG A 155 -7.57 -16.91 -4.55
CA ARG A 155 -6.70 -16.71 -3.39
C ARG A 155 -7.03 -15.46 -2.59
N VAL A 156 -7.87 -14.56 -3.12
CA VAL A 156 -8.17 -13.29 -2.46
C VAL A 156 -8.92 -13.53 -1.15
N ASP A 157 -8.50 -12.83 -0.11
CA ASP A 157 -9.33 -12.62 1.08
C ASP A 157 -10.10 -11.31 0.89
N PRO A 158 -11.45 -11.34 0.88
CA PRO A 158 -12.26 -10.13 0.76
C PRO A 158 -11.88 -9.03 1.76
N ALA A 159 -11.43 -9.40 2.98
CA ALA A 159 -11.00 -8.43 3.99
C ALA A 159 -9.79 -7.59 3.57
N TRP A 160 -8.98 -8.08 2.61
CA TRP A 160 -7.77 -7.42 2.13
C TRP A 160 -7.96 -6.67 0.82
N HIS A 161 -9.09 -6.88 0.12
CA HIS A 161 -9.28 -6.28 -1.19
C HIS A 161 -9.98 -4.91 -1.08
N PRO A 162 -9.40 -3.82 -1.64
CA PRO A 162 -9.91 -2.45 -1.48
C PRO A 162 -11.36 -2.20 -1.91
N ARG A 163 -11.95 -3.10 -2.70
CA ARG A 163 -13.35 -3.03 -3.14
C ARG A 163 -14.26 -4.13 -2.59
N LEU A 164 -13.70 -5.16 -1.96
CA LEU A 164 -14.49 -6.29 -1.42
C LEU A 164 -14.57 -6.25 0.10
N SER A 165 -13.64 -5.55 0.76
CA SER A 165 -13.71 -5.26 2.20
C SER A 165 -14.92 -4.35 2.45
N ARG A 166 -15.89 -4.83 3.21
CA ARG A 166 -17.04 -4.08 3.74
C ARG A 166 -16.95 -4.03 5.25
#